data_AF-A0A9W8B2P0-F1
#
_entry.id   AF-A0A9W8B2P0-F1
#
_cell.length_a   1.000
_cell.length_b   1.000
_cell.length_c   1.000
_cell.angle_alpha   90.00
_cell.angle_beta   90.00
_cell.angle_gamma   90.00
#
_symmetry.space_group_name_H-M   'P 1'
#
loop_
_entity.id
_entity.type
_entity.pdbx_description
1 polymer ?
#
loop_
_entity_poly.entity_id
_entity_poly.type
_entity_poly.pdbx_seq_one_letter_code
_entity_poly.pdbx_strand_id
1 'polypeptide(L)'
;TTNDASQPKRFMVIFKKGTPNKVVQDSIEAVKKQGGDIHHEYTSLMQGYSATLPEGFCQQLQGHEHIHFVEPDTEVHTQAPSN
;
A
#
# COMPACT_ATOMS: atom_id res chain seq x y z
N THR A 1 -24.95 -16.69 3.30
CA THR A 1 -24.03 -15.54 3.46
C THR A 1 -22.64 -16.02 3.10
N THR A 2 -22.25 -15.90 1.84
CA THR A 2 -20.95 -16.36 1.38
C THR A 2 -19.97 -15.19 1.51
N ASN A 3 -19.02 -15.33 2.42
CA ASN A 3 -17.97 -14.35 2.69
C ASN A 3 -17.21 -14.03 1.39
N ASP A 4 -17.34 -12.79 0.92
CA ASP A 4 -16.56 -12.19 -0.16
C ASP A 4 -15.13 -11.86 0.35
N ALA A 5 -14.39 -12.90 0.73
CA ALA A 5 -13.05 -12.80 1.32
C ALA A 5 -11.93 -13.17 0.34
N SER A 6 -12.23 -13.41 -0.94
CA SER A 6 -11.29 -14.04 -1.88
C SER A 6 -10.65 -13.09 -2.91
N GLN A 7 -10.90 -11.78 -2.86
CA GLN A 7 -10.18 -10.84 -3.72
C GLN A 7 -8.88 -10.39 -3.04
N PRO A 8 -7.72 -10.44 -3.74
CA PRO A 8 -6.48 -9.88 -3.23
C PRO A 8 -6.69 -8.40 -2.89
N LYS A 9 -6.58 -8.07 -1.60
CA LYS A 9 -6.73 -6.69 -1.13
C LYS A 9 -5.50 -5.89 -1.54
N ARG A 10 -5.73 -4.82 -2.30
CA ARG A 10 -4.70 -3.84 -2.62
C ARG A 10 -4.60 -2.81 -1.50
N PHE A 11 -3.38 -2.38 -1.21
CA PHE A 11 -3.08 -1.38 -0.20
C PHE A 11 -2.14 -0.33 -0.77
N MET A 12 -2.29 0.90 -0.29
CA MET A 12 -1.31 1.97 -0.43
C MET A 12 -0.44 2.01 0.82
N VAL A 13 0.88 2.00 0.62
CA VAL A 13 1.90 2.08 1.67
C VAL A 13 2.66 3.38 1.46
N ILE A 14 2.47 4.36 2.36
CA ILE A 14 3.09 5.68 2.26
C ILE A 14 4.11 5.86 3.38
N PHE A 15 5.30 6.32 3.02
CA PHE A 15 6.41 6.55 3.92
C PHE A 15 6.44 8.00 4.41
N LYS A 16 7.05 8.22 5.57
CA LYS A 16 7.32 9.55 6.12
C LYS A 16 8.24 10.32 5.19
N LYS A 17 8.04 11.64 5.09
CA LYS A 17 8.90 12.53 4.30
C LYS A 17 10.35 12.41 4.77
N GLY A 18 11.29 12.31 3.83
CA GLY A 18 12.72 12.19 4.13
C GLY A 18 13.18 10.75 4.40
N THR A 19 12.28 9.76 4.26
CA THR A 19 12.68 8.36 4.28
C THR A 19 13.70 8.09 3.16
N PRO A 20 14.86 7.48 3.46
CA PRO A 20 15.84 7.15 2.44
C PRO A 20 15.26 6.23 1.37
N ASN A 21 15.55 6.50 0.09
CA ASN A 21 15.05 5.68 -1.02
C ASN A 21 15.37 4.19 -0.85
N LYS A 22 16.53 3.87 -0.26
CA LYS A 22 16.91 2.49 0.03
C LYS A 22 15.90 1.78 0.94
N VAL A 23 15.34 2.46 1.93
CA VAL A 23 14.32 1.87 2.83
C VAL A 23 13.05 1.54 2.06
N VAL A 24 12.63 2.41 1.14
CA VAL A 24 11.46 2.17 0.28
C VAL A 24 11.69 0.97 -0.63
N GLN A 25 12.87 0.89 -1.25
CA GLN A 25 13.24 -0.23 -2.12
C GLN A 25 13.36 -1.56 -1.36
N ASP A 26 13.97 -1.54 -0.17
CA ASP A 26 14.06 -2.73 0.70
C ASP A 26 12.66 -3.23 1.11
N SER A 27 11.71 -2.31 1.36
CA SER A 27 10.31 -2.67 1.63
C SER A 27 9.62 -3.28 0.42
N ILE A 28 9.84 -2.73 -0.78
CA ILE A 28 9.32 -3.28 -2.04
C ILE A 28 9.84 -4.70 -2.28
N GLU A 29 11.13 -4.94 -2.07
CA GLU A 29 11.73 -6.27 -2.17
C GLU A 29 11.15 -7.24 -1.15
N ALA A 30 10.92 -6.79 0.09
CA ALA A 30 10.30 -7.60 1.13
C ALA A 30 8.86 -8.02 0.78
N VAL A 31 8.07 -7.13 0.15
CA VAL A 31 6.72 -7.46 -0.37
C VAL A 31 6.82 -8.54 -1.44
N LYS A 32 7.68 -8.34 -2.45
CA LYS A 32 7.87 -9.30 -3.55
C LYS A 32 8.31 -10.68 -3.03
N LYS A 33 9.24 -10.71 -2.07
CA LYS A 33 9.75 -11.95 -1.46
C LYS A 33 8.67 -12.73 -0.72
N GLN A 34 7.64 -12.06 -0.21
CA GLN A 34 6.52 -12.68 0.50
C GLN A 34 5.34 -13.02 -0.42
N GLY A 35 5.52 -12.91 -1.74
CA GLY A 35 4.48 -13.22 -2.72
C GLY A 35 3.44 -12.12 -2.90
N GLY A 36 3.75 -10.88 -2.48
CA GLY A 36 2.96 -9.71 -2.82
C GLY A 36 3.36 -9.12 -4.16
N ASP A 37 2.44 -8.37 -4.77
CA ASP A 37 2.63 -7.73 -6.08
C ASP A 37 2.66 -6.22 -5.94
N ILE A 38 3.62 -5.54 -6.59
CA ILE A 38 3.67 -4.08 -6.66
C ILE A 38 2.89 -3.62 -7.89
N HIS A 39 1.96 -2.68 -7.70
CA HIS A 39 1.14 -2.12 -8.79
C HIS A 39 1.62 -0.73 -9.22
N HIS A 40 2.03 0.11 -8.28
CA HIS A 40 2.50 1.46 -8.58
C HIS A 40 3.53 1.93 -7.55
N GLU A 41 4.53 2.68 -7.99
CA GLU A 41 5.51 3.34 -7.11
C GLU A 41 5.30 4.86 -7.16
N TYR A 42 5.11 5.48 -5.99
CA TYR A 42 4.99 6.91 -5.82
C TYR A 42 6.37 7.49 -5.49
N THR A 43 6.91 8.36 -6.36
CA THR A 43 8.27 8.92 -6.22
C THR A 43 8.30 10.45 -6.11
N SER A 44 7.19 11.13 -6.38
CA SER A 44 7.12 12.60 -6.46
C SER A 44 6.66 13.24 -5.15
N LEU A 45 5.37 13.57 -5.04
CA LEU A 45 4.81 14.31 -3.90
C LEU A 45 4.77 13.47 -2.62
N MET A 46 4.61 12.16 -2.76
CA MET A 46 4.60 11.18 -1.68
C MET A 46 5.52 10.03 -2.08
N GLN A 47 6.31 9.54 -1.13
CA GLN A 47 7.14 8.35 -1.31
C GLN A 47 6.37 7.14 -0.83
N GLY A 48 6.19 6.13 -1.69
CA GLY A 48 5.44 4.94 -1.34
C GLY A 48 5.15 4.04 -2.52
N TYR A 49 4.26 3.08 -2.32
CA TYR A 49 3.79 2.20 -3.39
C TYR A 49 2.38 1.68 -3.11
N SER A 50 1.70 1.23 -4.15
CA SER A 50 0.52 0.38 -4.02
C SER A 50 0.89 -1.07 -4.30
N ALA A 51 0.34 -1.99 -3.51
CA ALA A 51 0.66 -3.41 -3.61
C ALA A 51 -0.50 -4.30 -3.19
N THR A 52 -0.60 -5.47 -3.80
CA THR A 52 -1.29 -6.61 -3.19
C THR A 52 -0.41 -7.13 -2.07
N LEU A 53 -0.90 -7.07 -0.84
CA LEU A 53 -0.15 -7.55 0.32
C LEU A 53 -0.68 -8.91 0.76
N PRO A 54 0.19 -9.86 1.14
CA PRO A 54 -0.21 -11.09 1.81
C PRO A 54 -0.97 -10.79 3.11
N GLU A 55 -1.91 -11.66 3.47
CA GLU A 55 -2.67 -11.54 4.72
C GLU A 55 -1.71 -11.53 5.93
N GLY A 56 -1.87 -10.55 6.83
CA GLY A 56 -1.00 -10.35 7.99
C GLY A 56 0.24 -9.47 7.76
N PHE A 57 0.71 -9.29 6.51
CA PHE A 57 1.87 -8.41 6.25
C PHE A 57 1.55 -6.93 6.47
N CYS A 58 0.30 -6.53 6.24
CA CYS A 58 -0.17 -5.17 6.50
C CYS A 58 0.05 -4.72 7.96
N GLN A 59 -0.16 -5.61 8.93
CA GLN A 59 0.04 -5.31 10.35
C GLN A 59 1.51 -5.04 10.68
N GLN A 60 2.44 -5.72 10.00
CA GLN A 60 3.87 -5.50 10.19
C GLN A 60 4.31 -4.13 9.68
N LEU A 61 3.73 -3.67 8.56
CA LEU A 61 4.03 -2.36 7.98
C LEU A 61 3.50 -1.21 8.85
N GLN A 62 2.32 -1.35 9.46
CA GLN A 62 1.71 -0.28 10.29
C GLN A 62 2.57 0.13 11.49
N GLY A 63 3.41 -0.78 12.02
CA GLY A 63 4.30 -0.50 13.15
C GLY A 63 5.69 0.01 12.77
N HIS A 64 6.02 0.11 11.48
CA HIS A 64 7.38 0.40 11.04
C HIS A 64 7.71 1.90 11.13
N GLU A 65 8.90 2.26 11.64
CA GLU A 65 9.25 3.64 11.99
C GLU A 65 9.17 4.63 10.81
N HIS A 66 9.43 4.14 9.60
CA HIS A 66 9.43 4.95 8.37
C HIS A 66 8.07 5.02 7.69
N ILE A 67 7.07 4.25 8.13
CA ILE A 67 5.74 4.26 7.54
C ILE A 67 4.94 5.43 8.13
N HIS A 68 4.26 6.16 7.25
CA HIS A 68 3.31 7.19 7.63
C HIS A 68 1.93 6.56 7.80
N PHE A 69 1.41 5.92 6.77
CA PHE A 69 0.14 5.21 6.82
C PHE A 69 0.10 4.06 5.81
N VAL A 70 -0.76 3.08 6.12
CA VAL A 70 -1.11 1.96 5.23
C VAL A 70 -2.62 1.91 5.14
N GLU A 71 -3.16 2.06 3.94
CA GLU A 71 -4.62 2.13 3.72
C GLU A 71 -5.04 1.18 2.61
N PRO A 72 -6.26 0.62 2.64
CA PRO A 72 -6.82 -0.10 1.50
C PRO A 72 -6.87 0.81 0.26
N ASP A 73 -6.47 0.29 -0.89
CA ASP A 73 -6.60 0.96 -2.18
C ASP A 73 -8.08 0.96 -2.59
N THR A 74 -8.78 2.06 -2.35
CA THR A 74 -10.20 2.23 -2.70
C THR A 74 -10.34 3.19 -3.87
N GLU A 75 -11.19 2.84 -4.84
CA GLU A 75 -11.56 3.77 -5.90
C GLU A 75 -12.30 4.99 -5.34
N VAL A 76 -11.83 6.19 -5.68
CA VAL A 76 -12.55 7.43 -5.37
C VAL A 76 -13.62 7.66 -6.43
N HIS A 77 -14.89 7.65 -6.02
CA HIS A 77 -15.99 8.09 -6.88
C HIS A 77 -16.19 9.59 -6.70
N THR A 78 -15.97 10.37 -7.76
CA THR A 78 -16.42 11.77 -7.79
C THR A 78 -17.95 11.77 -7.93
N GLN A 79 -18.65 12.35 -6.95
CA GLN A 79 -20.08 12.58 -7.09
C GLN A 79 -20.29 13.60 -8.22
N ALA A 80 -21.02 13.21 -9.27
CA ALA A 80 -21.48 14.17 -10.27
C ALA A 80 -22.37 15.22 -9.57
N PRO A 81 -22.22 16.53 -9.86
CA PRO A 81 -23.16 17.50 -9.32
C PRO A 81 -24.55 17.16 -9.84
N SER A 82 -25.50 16.96 -8.92
CA SER A 82 -26.92 16.84 -9.26
C SER A 82 -27.36 18.14 -9.94
N ASN A 83 -27.90 18.03 -11.15
CA ASN A 83 -28.44 19.16 -11.93
C ASN A 83 -29.96 19.18 -11.85
#